data_AF-A0A350DCX2-F1
#
_entry.id   AF-A0A350DCX2-F1
#
_cell.length_a   1.000
_cell.length_b   1.000
_cell.length_c   1.000
_cell.angle_alpha   90.00
_cell.angle_beta   90.00
_cell.angle_gamma   90.00
#
_symmetry.space_group_name_H-M   'P 1'
#
loop_
_entity.id
_entity.type
_entity.pdbx_description
1 polymer ?
#
loop_
_entity_poly.entity_id
_entity_poly.type
_entity_poly.pdbx_seq_one_letter_code
_entity_poly.pdbx_strand_id
1 'polypeptide(L)'
;NSGTTERVGCDYKALVDDVSPGDRLLLDDGRVVLDVTSIVGQEVHTQVHVGGKLSNNKGINKQGGGLSAPALTDKDKQDLKTAIEIGVDYLAVSFPRHAADMQEARALLGEEGKEIGLVAKLERAEAVANDET
;
A
#
# COMPACT_ATOMS: atom_id res chain seq x y z
N ASN A 1 8.24 -19.55 -0.73
CA ASN A 1 8.67 -20.13 0.57
C ASN A 1 7.51 -20.07 1.54
N SER A 2 7.20 -21.17 2.22
CA SER A 2 6.17 -21.22 3.26
C SER A 2 6.62 -20.44 4.49
N GLY A 3 5.80 -19.51 4.98
CA GLY A 3 6.05 -18.79 6.22
C GLY A 3 5.90 -19.68 7.46
N THR A 4 6.57 -19.30 8.54
CA THR A 4 6.49 -19.89 9.87
C THR A 4 6.18 -18.81 10.91
N THR A 5 6.06 -19.20 12.18
CA THR A 5 5.94 -18.25 13.30
C THR A 5 7.16 -17.36 13.48
N GLU A 6 8.34 -17.78 13.01
CA GLU A 6 9.59 -17.03 13.14
C GLU A 6 9.89 -16.16 11.92
N ARG A 7 9.31 -16.48 10.76
CA ARG A 7 9.64 -15.79 9.51
C ARG A 7 8.55 -15.90 8.46
N VAL A 8 8.23 -14.81 7.80
CA VAL A 8 7.32 -14.76 6.65
C VAL A 8 7.97 -14.09 5.45
N GLY A 9 7.48 -14.41 4.25
CA GLY A 9 7.86 -13.69 3.03
C GLY A 9 7.08 -12.39 2.90
N CYS A 10 7.67 -11.42 2.22
CA CYS A 10 7.02 -10.17 1.83
C CYS A 10 7.26 -9.95 0.34
N ASP A 11 6.19 -9.77 -0.43
CA ASP A 11 6.29 -9.52 -1.88
C ASP A 11 6.74 -8.07 -2.17
N TYR A 12 6.65 -7.19 -1.16
CA TYR A 12 7.15 -5.83 -1.23
C TYR A 12 8.66 -5.78 -1.00
N LYS A 13 9.42 -5.96 -2.08
CA LYS A 13 10.90 -6.04 -2.04
C LYS A 13 11.58 -4.78 -1.51
N ALA A 14 10.98 -3.61 -1.74
CA ALA A 14 11.51 -2.32 -1.28
C ALA A 14 11.28 -2.07 0.22
N LEU A 15 10.64 -3.00 0.95
CA LEU A 15 10.42 -2.84 2.39
C LEU A 15 11.72 -2.55 3.15
N VAL A 16 12.83 -3.21 2.77
CA VAL A 16 14.13 -3.03 3.42
C VAL A 16 14.71 -1.64 3.23
N ASP A 17 14.31 -0.94 2.17
CA ASP A 17 14.76 0.41 1.85
C ASP A 17 13.84 1.48 2.49
N ASP A 18 12.59 1.12 2.78
CA ASP A 18 11.55 2.03 3.31
C ASP A 18 11.44 2.04 4.84
N VAL A 19 12.16 1.15 5.53
CA VAL A 19 12.12 1.00 6.99
C VAL A 19 13.47 1.26 7.63
N SER A 20 13.46 1.55 8.92
CA SER A 20 14.64 1.74 9.76
C SER A 20 14.38 1.20 11.16
N PRO A 21 15.44 0.84 11.92
CA PRO A 21 15.28 0.49 13.33
C PRO A 21 14.50 1.57 14.10
N GLY A 22 13.51 1.14 14.88
CA GLY A 22 12.56 2.02 15.58
C GLY A 22 11.25 2.26 14.84
N ASP A 23 11.16 1.94 13.55
CA ASP A 23 9.88 1.96 12.83
C ASP A 23 8.93 0.87 13.34
N ARG A 24 7.63 1.13 13.18
CA ARG A 24 6.57 0.19 13.55
C ARG A 24 5.79 -0.27 12.33
N LEU A 25 5.70 -1.58 12.18
CA LEU A 25 4.97 -2.25 11.11
C LEU A 25 3.64 -2.80 11.63
N LEU A 26 2.58 -2.54 10.88
CA LEU A 26 1.21 -2.95 11.13
C LEU A 26 0.83 -4.02 10.12
N LEU A 27 0.51 -5.21 10.60
CA LEU A 27 0.13 -6.36 9.78
C LEU A 27 -1.34 -6.71 10.05
N ASP A 28 -2.04 -7.17 9.02
CA ASP A 28 -3.46 -7.56 9.09
C ASP A 28 -4.32 -6.47 9.75
N ASP A 29 -4.32 -5.29 9.14
CA ASP A 29 -5.04 -4.10 9.62
C ASP A 29 -4.68 -3.70 11.07
N GLY A 30 -3.42 -3.92 11.46
CA GLY A 30 -2.89 -3.58 12.78
C GLY A 30 -3.21 -4.59 13.88
N ARG A 31 -3.77 -5.76 13.54
CA ARG A 31 -3.99 -6.86 14.51
C ARG A 31 -2.68 -7.46 15.01
N VAL A 32 -1.63 -7.42 14.19
CA VAL A 32 -0.27 -7.78 14.57
C VAL A 32 0.61 -6.55 14.38
N VAL A 33 1.42 -6.24 15.39
CA VAL A 33 2.31 -5.06 15.39
C VAL A 33 3.73 -5.51 15.67
N LEU A 34 4.65 -5.08 14.83
CA LEU A 34 6.06 -5.43 14.90
C LEU A 34 6.90 -4.15 14.98
N ASP A 35 7.86 -4.11 15.90
CA ASP A 35 8.84 -3.04 15.99
C ASP A 35 10.13 -3.47 15.26
N VAL A 36 10.61 -2.67 14.31
CA VAL A 36 11.82 -2.96 13.55
C VAL A 36 13.04 -2.79 14.44
N THR A 37 13.88 -3.83 14.53
CA THR A 37 15.08 -3.82 15.38
C THR A 37 16.35 -3.67 14.57
N SER A 38 16.42 -4.26 13.37
CA SER A 38 17.60 -4.19 12.50
C SER A 38 17.26 -4.64 11.08
N ILE A 39 18.10 -4.24 10.13
CA ILE A 39 18.02 -4.68 8.73
C ILE A 39 19.32 -5.44 8.42
N VAL A 40 19.20 -6.66 7.91
CA VAL A 40 20.33 -7.53 7.58
C VAL A 40 20.15 -8.07 6.16
N GLY A 41 20.86 -7.49 5.19
CA GLY A 41 20.65 -7.81 3.78
C GLY A 41 19.21 -7.53 3.36
N GLN A 42 18.51 -8.57 2.87
CA GLN A 42 17.10 -8.48 2.47
C GLN A 42 16.11 -8.83 3.60
N GLU A 43 16.56 -8.84 4.86
CA GLU A 43 15.76 -9.24 6.02
C GLU A 43 15.49 -8.04 6.93
N VAL A 44 14.21 -7.80 7.23
CA VAL A 44 13.79 -6.88 8.28
C VAL A 44 13.57 -7.70 9.55
N HIS A 45 14.47 -7.53 10.52
CA HIS A 45 14.32 -8.17 11.83
C HIS A 45 13.43 -7.30 12.71
N THR A 46 12.52 -7.94 13.42
CA THR A 46 11.52 -7.27 14.24
C THR A 46 11.34 -7.93 15.59
N GLN A 47 10.82 -7.17 16.53
CA GLN A 47 10.28 -7.66 17.78
C GLN A 47 8.76 -7.56 17.73
N VAL A 48 8.06 -8.61 18.19
CA VAL A 48 6.61 -8.59 18.28
C VAL A 48 6.18 -7.63 19.39
N HIS A 49 5.49 -6.55 19.03
CA HIS A 49 4.87 -5.61 19.95
C HIS A 49 3.46 -6.06 20.35
N VAL A 50 2.66 -6.43 19.34
CA VAL A 50 1.33 -7.05 19.52
C VAL A 50 1.30 -8.32 18.69
N GLY A 51 1.17 -9.47 19.35
CA GLY A 51 1.08 -10.77 18.70
C GLY A 51 -0.34 -11.13 18.29
N GLY A 52 -0.47 -12.14 17.43
CA GLY A 52 -1.76 -12.63 16.96
C GLY A 52 -1.62 -13.69 15.88
N LYS A 53 -2.75 -14.19 15.39
CA LYS A 53 -2.76 -15.11 14.24
C LYS A 53 -2.50 -14.30 12.97
N LEU A 54 -1.37 -14.56 12.33
CA LEU A 54 -1.08 -14.07 10.98
C LEU A 54 -1.35 -15.19 9.97
N SER A 55 -2.24 -14.95 9.01
CA SER A 55 -2.47 -15.87 7.89
C SER A 55 -1.77 -15.38 6.62
N ASN A 56 -1.94 -16.11 5.52
CA ASN A 56 -1.35 -15.73 4.22
C ASN A 56 -1.97 -14.43 3.67
N ASN A 57 -1.19 -13.75 2.82
CA ASN A 57 -1.60 -12.60 2.01
C ASN A 57 -2.21 -11.45 2.83
N LYS A 58 -1.69 -11.21 4.04
CA LYS A 58 -2.08 -10.08 4.87
C LYS A 58 -1.29 -8.84 4.49
N GLY A 59 -1.97 -7.70 4.50
CA GLY A 59 -1.36 -6.40 4.23
C GLY A 59 -0.34 -6.03 5.29
N ILE A 60 0.61 -5.19 4.88
CA ILE A 60 1.62 -4.57 5.73
C ILE A 60 1.55 -3.06 5.51
N ASN A 61 1.60 -2.30 6.60
CA ASN A 61 1.72 -0.85 6.59
C ASN A 61 2.83 -0.42 7.56
N LYS A 62 3.45 0.72 7.29
CA LYS A 62 4.34 1.41 8.24
C LYS A 62 3.51 2.45 9.00
N GLN A 63 3.56 2.41 10.32
CA GLN A 63 2.87 3.41 11.13
C GLN A 63 3.48 4.79 10.86
N GLY A 64 2.62 5.78 10.57
CA GLY A 64 3.05 7.11 10.14
C GLY A 64 3.33 7.22 8.63
N GLY A 65 3.17 6.14 7.86
CA GLY A 65 3.42 6.13 6.42
C GLY A 65 4.89 5.89 6.06
N GLY A 66 5.25 6.20 4.81
CA GLY A 66 6.61 6.16 4.30
C GLY A 66 6.93 4.98 3.40
N LEU A 67 5.94 4.15 3.04
CA LEU A 67 6.15 3.11 2.03
C LEU A 67 6.12 3.71 0.62
N SER A 68 7.19 3.52 -0.15
CA SER A 68 7.39 4.12 -1.47
C SER A 68 6.56 3.48 -2.59
N ALA A 69 5.82 2.41 -2.30
CA ALA A 69 4.97 1.68 -3.23
C ALA A 69 4.11 2.64 -4.08
N PRO A 70 4.12 2.50 -5.42
CA PRO A 70 3.37 3.39 -6.31
C PRO A 70 1.87 3.27 -6.03
N ALA A 71 1.13 4.35 -6.29
CA ALA A 71 -0.32 4.35 -6.12
C ALA A 71 -1.04 3.46 -7.16
N LEU A 72 -0.45 3.28 -8.35
CA LEU A 72 -0.96 2.42 -9.40
C LEU A 72 0.09 1.38 -9.81
N THR A 73 -0.28 0.10 -9.73
CA THR A 73 0.51 -1.02 -10.22
C THR A 73 0.22 -1.30 -11.70
N ASP A 74 1.04 -2.15 -12.33
CA ASP A 74 0.77 -2.58 -13.72
C ASP A 74 -0.54 -3.35 -13.86
N LYS A 75 -0.95 -4.06 -12.80
CA LYS A 75 -2.27 -4.69 -12.74
C LYS A 75 -3.37 -3.62 -12.70
N ASP A 76 -3.25 -2.60 -11.88
CA ASP A 76 -4.25 -1.52 -11.79
C ASP A 76 -4.42 -0.82 -13.15
N LYS A 77 -3.32 -0.60 -13.89
CA LYS A 77 -3.37 -0.05 -15.25
C LYS A 77 -4.15 -0.93 -16.23
N GLN A 78 -4.14 -2.25 -16.06
CA GLN A 78 -4.95 -3.18 -16.86
C GLN A 78 -6.41 -3.18 -16.40
N ASP A 79 -6.63 -3.13 -15.08
CA ASP A 79 -7.96 -3.11 -14.49
C ASP A 79 -8.72 -1.81 -14.88
N LEU A 80 -8.02 -0.68 -15.07
CA LEU A 80 -8.60 0.56 -15.61
C LEU A 80 -9.22 0.38 -17.01
N LYS A 81 -8.56 -0.37 -17.90
CA LYS A 81 -9.10 -0.67 -19.24
C LYS A 81 -10.34 -1.56 -19.13
N THR A 82 -10.27 -2.55 -18.26
CA THR A 82 -11.39 -3.45 -17.98
C THR A 82 -12.59 -2.67 -17.43
N ALA A 83 -12.36 -1.67 -16.59
CA ALA A 83 -13.42 -0.82 -16.04
C ALA A 83 -14.14 0.01 -17.13
N ILE A 84 -13.39 0.49 -18.14
CA ILE A 84 -13.96 1.17 -19.32
C ILE A 84 -14.82 0.19 -20.11
N GLU A 85 -14.31 -1.02 -20.39
CA GLU A 85 -15.04 -2.04 -21.15
C GLU A 85 -16.34 -2.48 -20.46
N ILE A 86 -16.34 -2.55 -19.13
CA ILE A 86 -17.52 -2.85 -18.32
C ILE A 86 -18.53 -1.67 -18.33
N GLY A 87 -18.04 -0.44 -18.49
CA GLY A 87 -18.87 0.77 -18.42
C GLY A 87 -19.27 1.15 -17.00
N VAL A 88 -18.32 1.10 -16.05
CA VAL A 88 -18.59 1.45 -14.65
C VAL A 88 -18.84 2.95 -14.48
N ASP A 89 -19.72 3.34 -13.57
CA ASP A 89 -19.96 4.76 -13.25
C ASP A 89 -18.85 5.36 -12.40
N TYR A 90 -18.29 4.57 -11.48
CA TYR A 90 -17.27 5.00 -10.54
C TYR A 90 -16.13 4.00 -10.42
N LEU A 91 -14.93 4.52 -10.25
CA LEU A 91 -13.73 3.74 -9.98
C LEU A 91 -13.02 4.29 -8.74
N ALA A 92 -12.85 3.44 -7.74
CA ALA A 92 -12.17 3.78 -6.50
C ALA A 92 -10.67 3.50 -6.63
N VAL A 93 -9.85 4.53 -6.40
CA VAL A 93 -8.37 4.43 -6.41
C VAL A 93 -7.91 4.22 -4.98
N SER A 94 -7.27 3.08 -4.73
CA SER A 94 -6.76 2.72 -3.39
C SER A 94 -5.40 3.37 -3.14
N PHE A 95 -5.16 3.79 -1.90
CA PHE A 95 -3.87 4.32 -1.44
C PHE A 95 -3.22 5.47 -2.25
N PRO A 96 -3.95 6.43 -2.85
CA PRO A 96 -3.33 7.63 -3.40
C PRO A 96 -2.60 8.40 -2.29
N ARG A 97 -1.40 8.91 -2.61
CA ARG A 97 -0.56 9.70 -1.70
C ARG A 97 -0.76 11.19 -1.92
N HIS A 98 -0.93 11.61 -3.17
CA HIS A 98 -1.07 13.02 -3.54
C HIS A 98 -1.92 13.19 -4.80
N ALA A 99 -2.31 14.43 -5.11
CA ALA A 99 -3.16 14.76 -6.25
C ALA A 99 -2.63 14.20 -7.59
N ALA A 100 -1.30 14.13 -7.77
CA ALA A 100 -0.70 13.60 -8.99
C ALA A 100 -1.02 12.12 -9.25
N ASP A 101 -1.26 11.30 -8.20
CA ASP A 101 -1.65 9.89 -8.39
C ASP A 101 -3.06 9.80 -9.00
N MET A 102 -3.97 10.69 -8.58
CA MET A 102 -5.32 10.78 -9.13
C MET A 102 -5.31 11.34 -10.57
N GLN A 103 -4.40 12.27 -10.86
CA GLN A 103 -4.18 12.78 -12.21
C GLN A 103 -3.64 11.69 -13.14
N GLU A 104 -2.72 10.84 -12.66
CA GLU A 104 -2.25 9.68 -13.43
C GLU A 104 -3.41 8.71 -13.73
N ALA A 105 -4.24 8.37 -12.74
CA ALA A 105 -5.42 7.53 -12.95
C ALA A 105 -6.38 8.14 -13.99
N ARG A 106 -6.64 9.45 -13.92
CA ARG A 106 -7.48 10.15 -14.91
C ARG A 106 -6.86 10.11 -16.30
N ALA A 107 -5.56 10.36 -16.43
CA ALA A 107 -4.86 10.31 -17.71
C ALA A 107 -4.92 8.91 -18.34
N LEU A 108 -4.81 7.86 -17.52
CA LEU A 108 -4.91 6.47 -17.96
C LEU A 108 -6.31 6.07 -18.41
N LEU A 109 -7.37 6.64 -17.83
CA LEU A 109 -8.74 6.46 -18.32
C LEU A 109 -8.96 7.10 -19.70
N GLY A 110 -8.25 8.19 -19.99
CA GLY A 110 -8.33 8.90 -21.26
C GLY A 110 -9.75 9.40 -21.59
N GLU A 111 -9.99 9.65 -22.88
CA GLU A 111 -11.29 10.12 -23.38
C GLU A 111 -12.39 9.07 -23.26
N GLU A 112 -12.05 7.78 -23.39
CA GLU A 112 -13.01 6.68 -23.33
C GLU A 112 -13.62 6.52 -21.93
N GLY A 113 -12.83 6.77 -20.88
CA GLY A 113 -13.27 6.73 -19.48
C GLY A 113 -13.58 8.09 -18.86
N LYS A 114 -13.75 9.15 -19.65
CA LYS A 114 -13.86 10.53 -19.11
C LYS A 114 -15.07 10.75 -18.19
N GLU A 115 -16.16 10.05 -18.46
CA GLU A 115 -17.41 10.15 -17.67
C GLU A 115 -17.33 9.32 -16.38
N ILE A 116 -16.36 8.41 -16.27
CA ILE A 116 -16.17 7.59 -15.06
C ILE A 116 -15.71 8.49 -13.91
N GLY A 117 -16.45 8.48 -12.81
CA GLY A 117 -16.10 9.19 -11.58
C GLY A 117 -14.94 8.52 -10.86
N LEU A 118 -13.90 9.29 -10.50
CA LEU A 118 -12.80 8.79 -9.68
C LEU A 118 -13.03 9.11 -8.21
N VAL A 119 -12.88 8.11 -7.35
CA VAL A 119 -13.02 8.24 -5.90
C VAL A 119 -11.70 7.88 -5.22
N ALA A 120 -11.06 8.85 -4.57
CA ALA A 120 -9.83 8.62 -3.82
C ALA A 120 -10.13 7.95 -2.47
N LYS A 121 -9.45 6.84 -2.15
CA LYS A 121 -9.51 6.20 -0.82
C LYS A 121 -8.34 6.68 0.04
N LEU A 122 -8.59 7.64 0.93
CA LEU A 122 -7.55 8.20 1.80
C LEU A 122 -7.19 7.22 2.92
N GLU A 123 -6.19 6.38 2.66
CA GLU A 123 -5.78 5.27 3.53
C GLU A 123 -4.33 5.41 4.05
N ARG A 124 -3.58 6.40 3.56
CA ARG A 124 -2.20 6.69 3.94
C ARG A 124 -2.11 7.96 4.77
N ALA A 125 -1.21 7.99 5.75
CA ALA A 125 -1.02 9.15 6.62
C ALA A 125 -0.60 10.39 5.82
N GLU A 126 0.26 10.20 4.82
CA GLU A 126 0.77 11.26 3.94
C GLU A 126 -0.33 11.92 3.12
N ALA A 127 -1.43 11.20 2.82
CA ALA A 127 -2.54 11.73 2.04
C ALA A 127 -3.34 12.80 2.79
N VAL A 128 -3.17 12.90 4.12
CA VAL A 128 -3.85 13.88 4.98
C VAL A 128 -2.86 14.77 5.75
N ALA A 129 -1.56 14.62 5.54
CA ALA A 129 -0.51 15.32 6.29
C ALA A 129 -0.13 16.70 5.70
N ASN A 130 -1.01 17.31 4.89
CA ASN A 130 -0.75 18.63 4.34
C ASN A 130 -1.26 19.72 5.29
N ASP A 131 -0.36 20.59 5.75
CA ASP A 131 -0.67 21.72 6.63
C ASP A 131 -1.32 22.91 5.87
N GLU A 132 -1.46 22.84 4.54
CA GLU A 132 -2.11 23.87 3.71
C GLU A 132 -3.65 23.77 3.65
N THR A 133 -4.25 22.86 4.42
CA THR A 133 -5.71 22.74 4.62
C THR A 133 -6.15 23.14 6.01
#